data_AF-A0A8H9HA20-F1
#
_entry.id   AF-A0A8H9HA20-F1
#
_cell.length_a   1.000
_cell.length_b   1.000
_cell.length_c   1.000
_cell.angle_alpha   90.00
_cell.angle_beta   90.00
_cell.angle_gamma   90.00
#
_symmetry.space_group_name_H-M   'P 1'
#
loop_
_entity.id
_entity.type
_entity.pdbx_description
1 polymer ?
#
loop_
_entity_poly.entity_id
_entity_poly.type
_entity_poly.pdbx_seq_one_letter_code
_entity_poly.pdbx_strand_id
1 'polypeptide(L)'
;MNEQEALRAASDSFASMVDHGSWARFTPSLAPFLTALSGGAAQDGLSASGLDARAGLMILLTAPAPAAAQDALGRHRGLRVLLSSRGRPEVSPEPPGMIVLGRGGGVEVDLPIVDEAGRFLLDDAMRQGLNALGWESDGEVMRQAFDDATRAAEVMTRALIEVLRVAHPADLDHLLAQA
;
A
#
# COMPACT_ATOMS: atom_id res chain seq x y z
N MET A 1 -1.67 -26.88 11.34
CA MET A 1 -1.05 -25.90 10.45
C MET A 1 -0.74 -24.69 11.30
N ASN A 2 0.53 -24.32 11.40
CA ASN A 2 0.95 -23.18 12.22
C ASN A 2 0.61 -21.87 11.49
N GLU A 3 0.35 -20.80 12.22
CA GLU A 3 0.02 -19.48 11.67
C GLU A 3 1.08 -18.97 10.67
N GLN A 4 2.35 -19.17 10.99
CA GLN A 4 3.48 -18.83 10.12
C GLN A 4 3.50 -19.64 8.81
N GLU A 5 3.06 -20.90 8.83
CA GLU A 5 2.93 -21.70 7.62
C GLU A 5 1.76 -21.22 6.75
N ALA A 6 0.66 -20.79 7.38
CA ALA A 6 -0.48 -20.22 6.67
C ALA A 6 -0.13 -18.87 6.02
N LEU A 7 0.61 -18.00 6.71
CA LEU A 7 1.07 -16.72 6.16
C LEU A 7 2.07 -16.93 5.01
N ARG A 8 3.01 -17.88 5.13
CA ARG A 8 3.92 -18.23 4.03
C ARG A 8 3.17 -18.78 2.82
N ALA A 9 2.24 -19.71 3.03
CA ALA A 9 1.42 -20.25 1.94
C ALA A 9 0.57 -19.17 1.26
N ALA A 10 0.07 -18.20 2.03
CA ALA A 10 -0.62 -17.04 1.49
C ALA A 10 0.33 -16.14 0.68
N SER A 11 1.58 -15.98 1.11
CA SER A 11 2.61 -15.18 0.40
C SER A 11 2.99 -15.82 -0.92
N ASP A 12 3.22 -17.13 -0.91
CA ASP A 12 3.48 -17.89 -2.13
C ASP A 12 2.27 -17.83 -3.08
N SER A 13 1.06 -17.84 -2.54
CA SER A 13 -0.16 -17.65 -3.32
C SER A 13 -0.27 -16.25 -3.93
N PHE A 14 0.16 -15.19 -3.23
CA PHE A 14 0.20 -13.84 -3.78
C PHE A 14 1.21 -13.76 -4.92
N ALA A 15 2.44 -14.23 -4.69
CA ALA A 15 3.50 -14.25 -5.70
C ALA A 15 3.12 -15.08 -6.94
N SER A 16 2.31 -16.12 -6.76
CA SER A 16 1.79 -16.94 -7.87
C SER A 16 0.60 -16.31 -8.60
N MET A 17 -0.22 -15.50 -7.93
CA MET A 17 -1.45 -14.94 -8.51
C MET A 17 -1.21 -13.58 -9.18
N VAL A 18 -0.28 -12.80 -8.64
CA VAL A 18 0.04 -11.46 -9.13
C VAL A 18 1.29 -11.50 -10.01
N ASP A 19 1.16 -11.04 -11.25
CA ASP A 19 2.24 -10.99 -12.23
C ASP A 19 3.12 -9.75 -11.99
N HIS A 20 4.32 -9.97 -11.47
CA HIS A 20 5.31 -8.92 -11.20
C HIS A 20 6.25 -8.64 -12.39
N GLY A 21 5.98 -9.22 -13.57
CA GLY A 21 6.82 -9.12 -14.75
C GLY A 21 6.63 -7.83 -15.57
N SER A 22 5.52 -7.12 -15.40
CA SER A 22 5.30 -5.79 -16.00
C SER A 22 4.07 -5.11 -15.40
N TRP A 23 4.02 -3.76 -15.39
CA TRP A 23 2.83 -3.03 -14.94
C TRP A 23 1.55 -3.40 -15.70
N ALA A 24 1.66 -3.66 -17.01
CA ALA A 24 0.54 -4.04 -17.86
C ALA A 24 -0.08 -5.40 -17.49
N ARG A 25 0.69 -6.30 -16.86
CA ARG A 25 0.20 -7.59 -16.34
C ARG A 25 -0.12 -7.53 -14.85
N PHE A 26 0.63 -6.73 -14.10
CA PHE A 26 0.45 -6.51 -12.68
C PHE A 26 -0.97 -6.02 -12.37
N THR A 27 -1.41 -4.89 -12.95
CA THR A 27 -2.73 -4.32 -12.67
C THR A 27 -3.89 -5.31 -12.87
N PRO A 28 -4.03 -5.99 -14.02
CA PRO A 28 -5.13 -6.94 -14.20
C PRO A 28 -5.00 -8.20 -13.34
N SER A 29 -3.78 -8.63 -12.99
CA SER A 29 -3.58 -9.80 -12.11
C SER A 29 -3.80 -9.50 -10.63
N LEU A 30 -3.65 -8.24 -10.21
CA LEU A 30 -3.90 -7.79 -8.85
C LEU A 30 -5.39 -7.80 -8.49
N ALA A 31 -6.28 -7.47 -9.45
CA ALA A 31 -7.71 -7.39 -9.19
C ALA A 31 -8.34 -8.71 -8.67
N PRO A 32 -8.11 -9.89 -9.29
CA PRO A 32 -8.57 -11.16 -8.74
C PRO A 32 -8.06 -11.46 -7.32
N PHE A 33 -6.83 -11.05 -7.01
CA PHE A 33 -6.27 -11.19 -5.67
C PHE A 33 -7.01 -10.31 -4.65
N LEU A 34 -7.29 -9.05 -5.00
CA LEU A 34 -8.06 -8.13 -4.15
C LEU A 34 -9.50 -8.61 -3.93
N THR A 35 -10.13 -9.22 -4.94
CA THR A 35 -11.45 -9.88 -4.78
C THR A 35 -11.39 -11.06 -3.81
N ALA A 36 -10.31 -11.85 -3.84
CA ALA A 36 -10.11 -12.93 -2.88
C ALA A 36 -9.85 -12.40 -1.47
N LEU A 37 -9.13 -11.27 -1.36
CA LEU A 37 -8.83 -10.60 -0.08
C LEU A 37 -10.08 -10.00 0.58
N SER A 38 -10.99 -9.42 -0.20
CA SER A 38 -12.26 -8.86 0.31
C SER A 38 -13.28 -9.91 0.76
N GLY A 39 -12.98 -11.21 0.62
CA GLY A 39 -13.89 -12.30 0.94
C GLY A 39 -15.05 -12.45 -0.06
N GLY A 40 -15.00 -11.74 -1.20
CA GLY A 40 -16.07 -11.71 -2.21
C GLY A 40 -16.32 -13.04 -2.94
N ALA A 41 -15.45 -14.05 -2.76
CA ALA A 41 -15.59 -15.38 -3.36
C ALA A 41 -16.58 -16.31 -2.63
N ALA A 42 -17.23 -15.88 -1.54
CA ALA A 42 -18.13 -16.72 -0.76
C ALA A 42 -19.55 -16.93 -1.37
N GLN A 43 -19.81 -16.51 -2.62
CA GLN A 43 -21.14 -16.65 -3.23
C GLN A 43 -21.25 -17.69 -4.36
N ASP A 44 -20.16 -18.27 -4.86
CA ASP A 44 -20.22 -19.33 -5.87
C ASP A 44 -19.54 -20.62 -5.39
N GLY A 45 -20.23 -21.35 -4.50
CA GLY A 45 -20.31 -22.81 -4.40
C GLY A 45 -19.05 -23.72 -4.50
N LEU A 46 -17.83 -23.19 -4.57
CA LEU A 46 -16.61 -23.96 -4.81
C LEU A 46 -15.76 -24.00 -3.54
N SER A 47 -16.00 -25.07 -2.78
CA SER A 47 -15.13 -25.71 -1.78
C SER A 47 -14.37 -24.81 -0.80
N ALA A 48 -14.90 -24.82 0.42
CA ALA A 48 -14.20 -24.59 1.68
C ALA A 48 -12.94 -25.48 1.79
N SER A 49 -11.80 -24.93 1.38
CA SER A 49 -10.46 -25.26 1.89
C SER A 49 -9.47 -24.21 1.38
N GLY A 50 -9.25 -23.17 2.19
CA GLY A 50 -8.20 -22.16 1.97
C GLY A 50 -8.67 -20.71 1.80
N LEU A 51 -9.96 -20.47 1.54
CA LEU A 51 -10.52 -19.10 1.38
C LEU A 51 -11.00 -18.49 2.70
N ASP A 52 -11.47 -19.31 3.66
CA ASP A 52 -11.79 -18.85 5.03
C ASP A 52 -10.54 -18.36 5.80
N ALA A 53 -9.35 -18.81 5.39
CA ALA A 53 -8.08 -18.38 5.97
C ALA A 53 -7.64 -16.97 5.53
N ARG A 54 -8.36 -16.34 4.60
CA ARG A 54 -8.04 -14.99 4.08
C ARG A 54 -8.89 -13.87 4.68
N ALA A 55 -9.95 -14.20 5.40
CA ALA A 55 -10.70 -13.22 6.16
C ALA A 55 -9.78 -12.65 7.25
N GLY A 56 -9.54 -11.34 7.22
CA GLY A 56 -8.58 -10.69 8.12
C GLY A 56 -7.12 -10.81 7.68
N LEU A 57 -6.80 -11.12 6.42
CA LEU A 57 -5.45 -10.93 5.91
C LEU A 57 -5.24 -9.49 5.45
N MET A 58 -4.05 -8.97 5.73
CA MET A 58 -3.53 -7.72 5.19
C MET A 58 -2.27 -8.00 4.38
N ILE A 59 -2.09 -7.27 3.28
CA ILE A 59 -0.84 -7.28 2.51
C ILE A 59 -0.16 -5.92 2.63
N LEU A 60 1.13 -5.93 2.93
CA LEU A 60 2.01 -4.79 2.84
C LEU A 60 2.80 -4.89 1.53
N LEU A 61 2.71 -3.88 0.68
CA LEU A 61 3.52 -3.71 -0.52
C LEU A 61 4.53 -2.59 -0.27
N THR A 62 5.78 -2.95 -0.12
CA THR A 62 6.85 -2.00 0.23
C THR A 62 7.58 -1.57 -1.04
N ALA A 63 7.63 -0.26 -1.29
CA ALA A 63 8.42 0.29 -2.38
C ALA A 63 9.92 0.13 -2.07
N PRO A 64 10.81 0.00 -3.07
CA PRO A 64 12.24 0.00 -2.83
C PRO A 64 12.69 1.32 -2.15
N ALA A 65 13.73 1.23 -1.29
CA ALA A 65 14.25 2.31 -0.44
C ALA A 65 14.33 3.69 -1.16
N PRO A 66 14.10 4.80 -0.43
CA PRO A 66 13.21 5.84 -0.92
C PRO A 66 13.84 6.73 -1.99
N ALA A 67 13.07 7.02 -3.04
CA ALA A 67 13.26 8.18 -3.91
C ALA A 67 12.73 9.48 -3.25
N ALA A 68 12.67 9.56 -1.92
CA ALA A 68 12.43 10.80 -1.23
C ALA A 68 13.68 11.68 -1.39
N ALA A 69 13.66 12.57 -2.37
CA ALA A 69 14.69 13.57 -2.48
C ALA A 69 14.65 14.42 -1.21
N GLN A 70 15.71 14.34 -0.39
CA GLN A 70 15.91 15.21 0.78
C GLN A 70 15.79 16.71 0.42
N ASP A 71 15.87 17.04 -0.87
CA ASP A 71 15.67 18.38 -1.45
C ASP A 71 14.20 18.88 -1.51
N ALA A 72 13.19 18.01 -1.34
CA ALA A 72 11.78 18.39 -1.50
C ALA A 72 11.18 19.07 -0.24
N LEU A 73 11.74 18.80 0.95
CA LEU A 73 11.23 19.38 2.21
C LEU A 73 11.63 20.85 2.44
N GLY A 74 12.45 21.45 1.55
CA GLY A 74 13.08 22.76 1.79
C GLY A 74 12.59 23.92 0.94
N ARG A 75 11.79 23.71 -0.12
CA ARG A 75 11.73 24.70 -1.21
C ARG A 75 10.59 25.72 -1.20
N HIS A 76 9.67 25.67 -0.24
CA HIS A 76 8.63 26.70 -0.12
C HIS A 76 8.27 27.03 1.33
N ARG A 77 8.91 28.06 1.91
CA ARG A 77 8.24 29.28 2.45
C ARG A 77 9.16 30.07 3.39
N GLY A 78 9.36 31.33 3.04
CA GLY A 78 10.31 32.25 3.67
C GLY A 78 9.98 32.68 5.10
N LEU A 79 11.02 33.22 5.75
CA LEU A 79 11.06 34.05 6.97
C LEU A 79 10.31 33.59 8.23
N ARG A 80 9.48 32.54 8.20
CA ARG A 80 8.78 31.97 9.37
C ARG A 80 9.56 30.91 10.14
N VAL A 81 10.75 30.53 9.66
CA VAL A 81 11.61 29.50 10.27
C VAL A 81 12.29 29.97 11.57
N LEU A 82 12.25 31.26 11.89
CA LEU A 82 12.83 31.78 13.15
C LEU A 82 11.99 31.50 14.42
N LEU A 83 10.77 30.97 14.30
CA LEU A 83 9.83 30.83 15.43
C LEU A 83 9.30 29.41 15.65
N SER A 84 9.95 28.38 15.09
CA SER A 84 9.56 26.99 15.32
C SER A 84 10.77 26.16 15.74
N SER A 85 11.01 26.12 17.05
CA SER A 85 11.91 25.17 17.71
C SER A 85 11.32 23.75 17.83
N ARG A 86 10.39 23.38 16.95
CA ARG A 86 10.00 21.97 16.77
C ARG A 86 10.93 21.42 15.71
N GLY A 87 11.66 20.36 16.06
CA GLY A 87 12.73 19.78 15.26
C GLY A 87 12.38 19.69 13.78
N ARG A 88 13.39 19.92 12.93
CA ARG A 88 13.29 19.77 11.47
C ARG A 88 12.54 18.47 11.16
N PRO A 89 11.49 18.48 10.31
CA PRO A 89 10.85 17.25 9.84
C PRO A 89 11.92 16.29 9.34
N GLU A 90 12.08 15.16 10.02
CA GLU A 90 13.07 14.15 9.68
C GLU A 90 12.44 13.19 8.67
N VAL A 91 13.16 12.90 7.59
CA VAL A 91 12.74 11.90 6.59
C VAL A 91 13.07 10.53 7.15
N SER A 92 12.11 9.62 7.10
CA SER A 92 12.37 8.25 7.50
C SER A 92 13.34 7.60 6.50
N PRO A 93 14.36 6.86 6.97
CA PRO A 93 15.19 6.02 6.12
C PRO A 93 14.42 4.78 5.62
N GLU A 94 13.25 4.50 6.20
CA GLU A 94 12.43 3.35 5.85
C GLU A 94 11.67 3.60 4.54
N PRO A 95 11.51 2.57 3.69
CA PRO A 95 10.72 2.68 2.49
C PRO A 95 9.23 2.90 2.81
N PRO A 96 8.50 3.70 2.02
CA PRO A 96 7.07 3.79 2.14
C PRO A 96 6.39 2.47 1.73
N GLY A 97 5.39 2.06 2.51
CA GLY A 97 4.61 0.84 2.28
C GLY A 97 3.12 1.12 2.08
N MET A 98 2.51 0.36 1.18
CA MET A 98 1.07 0.34 0.94
C MET A 98 0.46 -0.86 1.64
N ILE A 99 -0.40 -0.62 2.62
CA ILE A 99 -1.11 -1.64 3.38
C ILE A 99 -2.48 -1.82 2.74
N VAL A 100 -2.87 -3.06 2.43
CA VAL A 100 -4.18 -3.38 1.86
C VAL A 100 -4.89 -4.35 2.78
N LEU A 101 -6.11 -3.97 3.16
CA LEU A 101 -6.96 -4.67 4.11
C LEU A 101 -8.22 -5.16 3.39
N GLY A 102 -8.50 -6.46 3.48
CA GLY A 102 -9.79 -7.00 3.05
C GLY A 102 -10.90 -6.60 4.01
N ARG A 103 -11.97 -5.97 3.50
CA ARG A 103 -13.20 -5.68 4.25
C ARG A 103 -14.34 -6.48 3.61
N GLY A 104 -15.31 -6.95 4.39
CA GLY A 104 -16.42 -7.80 3.90
C GLY A 104 -17.38 -7.09 2.94
N GLY A 105 -16.90 -6.78 1.74
CA GLY A 105 -17.55 -5.94 0.74
C GLY A 105 -16.58 -5.14 -0.16
N GLY A 106 -15.27 -5.11 0.15
CA GLY A 106 -14.29 -4.31 -0.59
C GLY A 106 -12.88 -4.41 -0.02
N VAL A 107 -12.01 -3.50 -0.41
CA VAL A 107 -10.65 -3.35 0.15
C VAL A 107 -10.43 -1.93 0.63
N GLU A 108 -9.70 -1.80 1.73
CA GLU A 108 -9.20 -0.53 2.24
C GLU A 108 -7.69 -0.49 2.05
N VAL A 109 -7.17 0.64 1.58
CA VAL A 109 -5.75 0.82 1.29
C VAL A 109 -5.24 1.99 2.09
N ASP A 110 -4.19 1.74 2.86
CA ASP A 110 -3.55 2.68 3.77
C ASP A 110 -2.09 2.90 3.35
N LEU A 111 -1.65 4.15 3.36
CA LEU A 111 -0.27 4.57 3.18
C LEU A 111 0.16 5.40 4.39
N PRO A 112 0.96 4.84 5.32
CA PRO A 112 1.46 5.60 6.46
C PRO A 112 2.27 6.82 6.01
N ILE A 113 1.97 7.98 6.61
CA ILE A 113 2.68 9.24 6.35
C ILE A 113 3.97 9.29 7.18
N VAL A 114 3.97 8.64 8.35
CA VAL A 114 5.09 8.60 9.30
C VAL A 114 5.45 7.17 9.68
N ASP A 115 6.71 6.94 10.02
CA ASP A 115 7.19 5.69 10.61
C ASP A 115 6.87 5.62 12.12
N GLU A 116 7.24 4.49 12.75
CA GLU A 116 7.02 4.27 14.19
C GLU A 116 7.72 5.32 15.08
N ALA A 117 8.78 5.96 14.57
CA ALA A 117 9.52 7.02 15.26
C ALA A 117 8.95 8.43 14.98
N GLY A 118 7.86 8.54 14.21
CA GLY A 118 7.23 9.80 13.83
C GLY A 118 7.97 10.58 12.74
N ARG A 119 8.90 9.93 12.01
CA ARG A 119 9.60 10.53 10.86
C ARG A 119 8.79 10.32 9.59
N PHE A 120 8.85 11.27 8.66
CA PHE A 120 8.01 11.24 7.47
C PHE A 120 8.48 10.19 6.44
N LEU A 121 7.59 9.24 6.13
CA LEU A 121 7.72 8.29 5.01
C LEU A 121 7.31 8.95 3.68
N LEU A 122 6.31 9.83 3.73
CA LEU A 122 5.78 10.55 2.56
C LEU A 122 6.11 12.04 2.67
N ASP A 123 6.58 12.63 1.58
CA ASP A 123 6.75 14.08 1.49
C ASP A 123 5.45 14.80 1.08
N ASP A 124 5.48 16.14 1.06
CA ASP A 124 4.32 16.96 0.68
C ASP A 124 3.85 16.70 -0.76
N ALA A 125 4.78 16.45 -1.68
CA ALA A 125 4.46 16.24 -3.08
C ALA A 125 3.78 14.87 -3.27
N MET A 126 4.25 13.85 -2.55
CA MET A 126 3.62 12.53 -2.51
C MET A 126 2.20 12.60 -1.97
N ARG A 127 1.99 13.30 -0.83
CA ARG A 127 0.65 13.52 -0.26
C ARG A 127 -0.29 14.24 -1.24
N GLN A 128 0.19 15.28 -1.91
CA GLN A 128 -0.60 15.99 -2.93
C GLN A 128 -0.94 15.10 -4.13
N GLY A 129 0.02 14.27 -4.57
CA GLY A 129 -0.20 13.27 -5.61
C GLY A 129 -1.31 12.28 -5.23
N LEU A 130 -1.26 11.74 -4.01
CA LEU A 130 -2.28 10.82 -3.51
C LEU A 130 -3.66 11.49 -3.38
N ASN A 131 -3.73 12.73 -2.87
CA ASN A 131 -4.98 13.49 -2.84
C ASN A 131 -5.58 13.67 -4.26
N ALA A 132 -4.73 13.91 -5.27
CA ALA A 132 -5.19 14.01 -6.65
C ALA A 132 -5.67 12.66 -7.24
N LEU A 133 -5.26 11.54 -6.64
CA LEU A 133 -5.76 10.20 -6.95
C LEU A 133 -7.05 9.85 -6.19
N GLY A 134 -7.50 10.71 -5.27
CA GLY A 134 -8.71 10.50 -4.47
C GLY A 134 -8.47 9.88 -3.09
N TRP A 135 -7.22 9.87 -2.62
CA TRP A 135 -6.90 9.44 -1.26
C TRP A 135 -7.24 10.55 -0.27
N GLU A 136 -7.66 10.16 0.93
CA GLU A 136 -7.95 11.08 2.02
C GLU A 136 -6.88 10.95 3.11
N SER A 137 -6.62 12.03 3.86
CA SER A 137 -5.66 12.00 4.96
C SER A 137 -6.37 12.17 6.30
N ASP A 138 -6.01 11.34 7.28
CA ASP A 138 -6.42 11.50 8.69
C ASP A 138 -5.35 12.22 9.54
N GLY A 139 -4.23 12.61 8.92
CA GLY A 139 -3.08 13.25 9.54
C GLY A 139 -1.87 12.33 9.72
N GLU A 140 -2.09 11.02 9.83
CA GLU A 140 -1.02 10.02 10.02
C GLU A 140 -0.97 9.00 8.88
N VAL A 141 -2.08 8.81 8.17
CA VAL A 141 -2.24 7.86 7.06
C VAL A 141 -2.95 8.55 5.90
N MET A 142 -2.55 8.17 4.68
CA MET A 142 -3.35 8.38 3.47
C MET A 142 -4.20 7.13 3.23
N ARG A 143 -5.52 7.26 3.19
CA ARG A 143 -6.46 6.13 3.09
C ARG A 143 -7.35 6.26 1.86
N GLN A 144 -7.69 5.12 1.27
CA GLN A 144 -8.75 5.02 0.28
C GLN A 144 -9.44 3.65 0.36
N ALA A 145 -10.78 3.64 0.28
CA ALA A 145 -11.58 2.42 0.26
C ALA A 145 -12.20 2.17 -1.12
N PHE A 146 -12.35 0.90 -1.49
CA PHE A 146 -12.84 0.47 -2.79
C PHE A 146 -13.77 -0.73 -2.66
N ASP A 147 -14.97 -0.63 -3.24
CA ASP A 147 -15.89 -1.76 -3.36
C ASP A 147 -15.62 -2.60 -4.63
N ASP A 148 -14.88 -2.05 -5.59
CA ASP A 148 -14.49 -2.70 -6.84
C ASP A 148 -12.97 -2.98 -6.86
N ALA A 149 -12.63 -4.26 -6.87
CA ALA A 149 -11.25 -4.75 -6.89
C ALA A 149 -10.47 -4.35 -8.17
N THR A 150 -11.16 -4.22 -9.31
CA THR A 150 -10.53 -3.76 -10.57
C THR A 150 -10.12 -2.31 -10.41
N ARG A 151 -11.04 -1.48 -9.89
CA ARG A 151 -10.77 -0.07 -9.65
C ARG A 151 -9.68 0.13 -8.60
N ALA A 152 -9.70 -0.67 -7.53
CA ALA A 152 -8.66 -0.67 -6.51
C ALA A 152 -7.28 -0.95 -7.13
N ALA A 153 -7.16 -2.01 -7.94
CA ALA A 153 -5.90 -2.38 -8.59
C ALA A 153 -5.36 -1.27 -9.50
N GLU A 154 -6.22 -0.61 -10.28
CA GLU A 154 -5.85 0.53 -11.13
C GLU A 154 -5.29 1.70 -10.31
N VAL A 155 -6.02 2.13 -9.27
CA VAL A 155 -5.63 3.29 -8.46
C VAL A 155 -4.38 2.98 -7.64
N MET A 156 -4.27 1.78 -7.07
CA MET A 156 -3.08 1.31 -6.38
C MET A 156 -1.87 1.31 -7.32
N THR A 157 -1.99 0.72 -8.50
CA THR A 157 -0.90 0.69 -9.49
C THR A 157 -0.45 2.11 -9.83
N ARG A 158 -1.41 3.01 -10.03
CA ARG A 158 -1.14 4.41 -10.34
C ARG A 158 -0.41 5.11 -9.20
N ALA A 159 -0.79 4.88 -7.94
CA ALA A 159 -0.07 5.40 -6.77
C ALA A 159 1.36 4.84 -6.68
N LEU A 160 1.55 3.53 -6.91
CA LEU A 160 2.88 2.90 -6.91
C LEU A 160 3.82 3.53 -7.96
N ILE A 161 3.32 3.79 -9.17
CA ILE A 161 4.11 4.36 -10.27
C ILE A 161 4.29 5.88 -10.12
N GLU A 162 3.19 6.62 -9.95
CA GLU A 162 3.20 8.08 -10.05
C GLU A 162 3.66 8.75 -8.76
N VAL A 163 3.39 8.15 -7.60
CA VAL A 163 3.66 8.74 -6.28
C VAL A 163 4.89 8.10 -5.66
N LEU A 164 4.86 6.77 -5.48
CA LEU A 164 5.97 6.05 -4.86
C LEU A 164 7.15 5.81 -5.81
N ARG A 165 7.00 6.18 -7.09
CA ARG A 165 8.06 6.13 -8.12
C ARG A 165 8.68 4.73 -8.28
N VAL A 166 7.88 3.69 -8.10
CA VAL A 166 8.32 2.31 -8.31
C VAL A 166 8.54 2.10 -9.81
N ALA A 167 9.77 1.77 -10.19
CA ALA A 167 10.15 1.62 -11.59
C ALA A 167 9.51 0.36 -12.20
N HIS A 168 9.59 -0.77 -11.48
CA HIS A 168 9.09 -2.06 -11.94
C HIS A 168 8.34 -2.79 -10.81
N PRO A 169 7.25 -3.53 -11.08
CA PRO A 169 6.51 -4.23 -10.03
C PRO A 169 7.35 -5.31 -9.33
N ALA A 170 8.35 -5.88 -9.99
CA ALA A 170 9.32 -6.79 -9.37
C ALA A 170 10.22 -6.15 -8.30
N ASP A 171 10.26 -4.81 -8.24
CA ASP A 171 11.03 -4.10 -7.22
C ASP A 171 10.24 -3.96 -5.90
N LEU A 172 8.95 -4.34 -5.90
CA LEU A 172 8.12 -4.35 -4.70
C LEU A 172 8.49 -5.55 -3.82
N ASP A 173 8.69 -5.28 -2.55
CA ASP A 173 8.65 -6.33 -1.54
C ASP A 173 7.20 -6.50 -1.04
N HIS A 174 6.85 -7.70 -0.61
CA HIS A 174 5.51 -7.99 -0.11
C HIS A 174 5.53 -8.84 1.15
N LEU A 175 4.65 -8.52 2.09
CA LEU A 175 4.45 -9.26 3.32
C LEU A 175 2.97 -9.43 3.61
N LEU A 176 2.57 -10.62 4.03
CA LEU A 176 1.22 -10.89 4.52
C LEU A 176 1.22 -10.99 6.05
N ALA A 177 0.21 -10.38 6.65
CA ALA A 177 -0.05 -10.44 8.07
C ALA A 177 -1.56 -10.65 8.32
N GLN A 178 -1.92 -10.97 9.56
CA GLN A 178 -3.32 -10.89 9.99
C GLN A 178 -3.62 -9.48 10.51
N ALA A 179 -4.81 -8.99 10.18
CA ALA A 179 -5.37 -7.70 10.55
C ALA A 179 -6.07 -7.75 11.92
#